data_AF-A0A132H993-F1
#
_entry.id   AF-A0A132H993-F1
#
_cell.length_a   1.000
_cell.length_b   1.000
_cell.length_c   1.000
_cell.angle_alpha   90.00
_cell.angle_beta   90.00
_cell.angle_gamma   90.00
#
_symmetry.space_group_name_H-M   'P 1'
#
loop_
_entity.id
_entity.type
_entity.pdbx_description
1 polymer ?
#
loop_
_entity_poly.entity_id
_entity_poly.type
_entity_poly.pdbx_seq_one_letter_code
_entity_poly.pdbx_strand_id
1 'polypeptide(L)'
;MIKMYVMQTCPDCEYVEKQVEGNPNFEVIDISKHVRNLKQFIKLRDTHPAFDEAKAVDDLGIPCYVLEDGTVTLYSKDVGLEPRPQEEGAACSIDGRGC
;
A
#
# COMPACT_ATOMS: atom_id res chain seq x y z
N MET A 1 -5.78 9.12 12.48
CA MET A 1 -5.72 7.72 12.04
C MET A 1 -5.05 7.70 10.67
N ILE A 2 -4.03 6.86 10.50
CA ILE A 2 -3.33 6.62 9.24
C ILE A 2 -4.23 5.75 8.36
N LYS A 3 -4.55 6.20 7.14
CA LYS A 3 -5.27 5.36 6.18
C LYS A 3 -4.29 4.48 5.45
N MET A 4 -4.53 3.18 5.46
CA MET A 4 -3.68 2.17 4.87
C MET A 4 -4.45 1.46 3.75
N TYR A 5 -4.12 1.78 2.50
CA TYR A 5 -4.71 1.15 1.32
C TYR A 5 -3.98 -0.14 0.98
N VAL A 6 -4.74 -1.24 0.85
CA VAL A 6 -4.22 -2.60 0.73
C VAL A 6 -5.07 -3.46 -0.19
N MET A 7 -4.59 -4.67 -0.50
CA MET A 7 -5.32 -5.71 -1.21
C MET A 7 -4.86 -7.10 -0.75
N GLN A 8 -5.79 -8.01 -0.48
CA GLN A 8 -5.48 -9.36 0.01
C GLN A 8 -4.62 -10.19 -0.95
N THR A 9 -4.63 -9.93 -2.26
CA THR A 9 -3.77 -10.66 -3.21
C THR A 9 -2.37 -10.07 -3.36
N CYS A 10 -1.99 -9.10 -2.53
CA CYS A 10 -0.64 -8.51 -2.50
C CYS A 10 0.14 -9.06 -1.29
N PRO A 11 1.24 -9.80 -1.50
CA PRO A 11 2.04 -10.39 -0.42
C PRO A 11 2.57 -9.35 0.59
N ASP A 12 2.95 -8.16 0.12
CA ASP A 12 3.43 -7.09 0.99
C ASP A 12 2.32 -6.54 1.87
N CYS A 13 1.12 -6.33 1.31
CA CYS A 13 -0.08 -5.93 2.05
C CYS A 13 -0.43 -6.95 3.13
N GLU A 14 -0.54 -8.23 2.79
CA GLU A 14 -0.84 -9.29 3.76
C GLU A 14 0.18 -9.38 4.90
N TYR A 15 1.45 -9.11 4.60
CA TYR A 15 2.51 -9.10 5.61
C TYR A 15 2.33 -7.94 6.60
N VAL A 16 2.09 -6.73 6.12
CA VAL A 16 1.98 -5.54 6.98
C VAL A 16 0.63 -5.43 7.69
N GLU A 17 -0.46 -5.95 7.10
CA GLU A 17 -1.79 -5.94 7.74
C GLU A 17 -1.79 -6.64 9.10
N LYS A 18 -1.02 -7.73 9.24
CA LYS A 18 -0.87 -8.47 10.50
C LYS A 18 -0.25 -7.63 11.63
N GLN A 19 0.56 -6.63 11.29
CA GLN A 19 1.22 -5.78 12.29
C GLN A 19 0.29 -4.70 12.85
N VAL A 20 -0.82 -4.41 12.17
CA VAL A 20 -1.78 -3.36 12.54
C VAL A 20 -3.12 -3.92 13.01
N GLU A 21 -3.25 -5.25 13.15
CA GLU A 21 -4.46 -5.88 13.65
C GLU A 21 -4.80 -5.38 15.06
N GLY A 22 -6.01 -4.84 15.23
CA GLY A 22 -6.45 -4.25 16.49
C GLY A 22 -5.79 -2.92 16.85
N ASN A 23 -4.94 -2.35 15.98
CA ASN A 23 -4.31 -1.06 16.22
C ASN A 23 -5.24 0.10 15.80
N PRO A 24 -5.75 0.91 16.75
CA PRO A 24 -6.69 1.98 16.44
C PRO A 24 -6.05 3.16 15.69
N ASN A 25 -4.73 3.19 15.53
CA ASN A 25 -4.05 4.23 14.77
C ASN A 25 -4.18 4.02 13.25
N PHE A 26 -4.59 2.83 12.79
CA PHE A 26 -4.69 2.50 11.38
C PHE A 26 -6.14 2.24 10.94
N GLU A 27 -6.52 2.86 9.82
CA GLU A 27 -7.74 2.54 9.06
C GLU A 27 -7.32 1.66 7.88
N VAL A 28 -7.55 0.35 7.97
CA VAL A 28 -7.21 -0.58 6.88
C VAL A 28 -8.32 -0.55 5.82
N ILE A 29 -7.97 -0.12 4.61
CA ILE A 29 -8.88 0.04 3.48
C ILE A 29 -8.47 -0.92 2.37
N ASP A 30 -9.16 -2.06 2.30
CA ASP A 30 -8.99 -3.01 1.20
C ASP A 30 -9.67 -2.46 -0.06
N ILE A 31 -8.85 -2.17 -1.08
CA ILE A 31 -9.29 -1.59 -2.35
C ILE A 31 -10.08 -2.59 -3.21
N SER A 32 -9.94 -3.90 -2.95
CA SER A 32 -10.66 -4.95 -3.68
C SER A 32 -12.10 -5.15 -3.19
N LYS A 33 -12.42 -4.77 -1.95
CA LYS A 33 -13.72 -5.06 -1.32
C LYS A 33 -14.88 -4.23 -1.88
N HIS A 34 -14.62 -3.03 -2.39
CA HIS A 34 -15.69 -2.16 -2.89
C HIS A 34 -15.18 -1.12 -3.89
N VAL A 35 -15.95 -0.84 -4.95
CA VAL A 35 -15.58 0.13 -6.00
C VAL A 35 -15.34 1.55 -5.47
N ARG A 36 -15.94 1.93 -4.33
CA ARG A 36 -15.67 3.22 -3.68
C ARG A 36 -14.24 3.30 -3.15
N ASN A 37 -13.73 2.22 -2.55
CA ASN A 37 -12.37 2.14 -2.03
C ASN A 37 -11.38 2.22 -3.20
N LEU A 38 -11.62 1.42 -4.24
CA LEU A 38 -10.83 1.46 -5.47
C LEU A 38 -10.84 2.86 -6.10
N LYS A 39 -12.00 3.51 -6.23
CA LYS A 39 -12.09 4.88 -6.78
C LYS A 39 -11.33 5.90 -5.94
N GLN A 40 -11.37 5.79 -4.61
CA GLN A 40 -10.61 6.67 -3.73
C GLN A 40 -9.10 6.48 -3.93
N PHE A 41 -8.65 5.21 -3.97
CA PHE A 41 -7.24 4.89 -4.19
C PHE A 41 -6.75 5.33 -5.57
N ILE A 42 -7.47 5.03 -6.65
CA ILE A 42 -7.09 5.44 -8.02
C ILE A 42 -6.99 6.96 -8.12
N LYS A 43 -7.96 7.71 -7.54
CA LYS A 43 -7.88 9.18 -7.51
C LYS A 43 -6.61 9.67 -6.80
N LEU A 44 -6.24 9.06 -5.68
CA LEU A 44 -5.01 9.39 -4.95
C LEU A 44 -3.76 9.07 -5.78
N ARG A 45 -3.67 7.83 -6.29
CA ARG A 45 -2.55 7.33 -7.11
C ARG A 45 -2.28 8.19 -8.36
N ASP A 46 -3.34 8.58 -9.05
CA ASP A 46 -3.20 9.31 -10.31
C ASP A 46 -2.78 10.76 -10.10
N THR A 47 -3.05 11.33 -8.92
CA THR A 47 -2.84 12.77 -8.65
C THR A 47 -1.68 13.09 -7.73
N HIS A 48 -1.25 12.16 -6.88
CA HIS A 48 -0.23 12.43 -5.86
C HIS A 48 1.18 12.04 -6.33
N PRO A 49 2.20 12.91 -6.18
CA PRO A 49 3.55 12.66 -6.71
C PRO A 49 4.29 11.48 -6.05
N ALA A 50 3.87 11.06 -4.85
CA ALA A 50 4.43 9.88 -4.19
C ALA A 50 4.32 8.59 -5.02
N PHE A 51 3.45 8.56 -6.03
CA PHE A 51 3.27 7.42 -6.92
C PHE A 51 4.05 7.52 -8.23
N ASP A 52 4.79 8.60 -8.48
CA ASP A 52 5.43 8.82 -9.78
C ASP A 52 6.46 7.73 -10.10
N GLU A 53 7.25 7.30 -9.11
CA GLU A 53 8.19 6.18 -9.28
C GLU A 53 7.48 4.84 -9.46
N ALA A 54 6.47 4.54 -8.63
CA ALA A 54 5.69 3.30 -8.75
C ALA A 54 5.01 3.19 -10.13
N LYS A 55 4.39 4.27 -10.60
CA LYS A 55 3.77 4.32 -11.94
C LYS A 55 4.80 4.13 -13.06
N ALA A 56 6.04 4.61 -12.89
CA ALA A 56 7.09 4.48 -13.90
C ALA A 56 7.57 3.04 -14.10
N VAL A 57 7.30 2.14 -13.13
CA VAL A 57 7.66 0.72 -13.18
C VAL A 57 6.44 -0.20 -13.21
N ASP A 58 5.28 0.33 -13.59
CA ASP A 58 4.01 -0.40 -13.64
C ASP A 58 3.54 -1.00 -12.29
N ASP A 59 4.06 -0.49 -11.17
CA ASP A 59 3.63 -0.86 -9.83
C ASP A 59 2.30 -0.15 -9.48
N LEU A 60 1.45 -0.88 -8.76
CA LEU A 60 0.20 -0.38 -8.21
C LEU A 60 0.44 0.64 -7.09
N GLY A 61 1.54 0.51 -6.33
CA GLY A 61 1.88 1.37 -5.20
C GLY A 61 1.07 1.04 -3.95
N ILE A 62 0.97 -0.25 -3.61
CA ILE A 62 0.39 -0.71 -2.34
C ILE A 62 1.38 -1.64 -1.60
N PRO A 63 1.43 -1.62 -0.25
CA PRO A 63 0.61 -0.82 0.65
C PRO A 63 0.90 0.69 0.54
N CYS A 64 -0.15 1.51 0.64
CA CYS A 64 -0.04 2.97 0.63
C CYS A 64 -0.57 3.54 1.93
N TYR A 65 0.13 4.52 2.49
CA TYR A 65 -0.19 5.15 3.77
C TYR A 65 -0.47 6.63 3.59
N VAL A 66 -1.61 7.10 4.11
CA VAL A 66 -1.95 8.52 4.18
C VAL A 66 -2.01 8.91 5.65
N LEU A 67 -1.07 9.75 6.07
CA LEU A 67 -0.96 10.26 7.43
C LEU A 67 -1.98 11.37 7.67
N GLU A 68 -2.17 11.73 8.94
CA GLU A 68 -3.16 12.73 9.36
C GLU A 68 -2.89 14.14 8.81
N ASP A 69 -1.62 14.47 8.55
CA ASP A 69 -1.19 15.74 7.97
C ASP A 69 -1.32 15.79 6.45
N GLY A 70 -1.79 14.70 5.83
CA GLY A 70 -1.93 14.55 4.38
C GLY A 70 -0.67 14.02 3.69
N THR A 71 0.41 13.74 4.42
CA THR A 71 1.59 13.07 3.86
C THR A 71 1.21 11.70 3.33
N VAL A 72 1.70 11.37 2.13
CA VAL A 72 1.52 10.06 1.50
C VAL A 72 2.87 9.39 1.35
N THR A 73 2.98 8.14 1.81
CA THR A 73 4.16 7.30 1.65
C THR A 73 3.77 5.89 1.21
N LEU A 74 4.66 5.26 0.44
CA LEU A 74 4.55 3.85 0.04
C LEU A 74 5.49 2.95 0.86
N TYR A 75 6.24 3.53 1.81
CA TYR A 75 7.21 2.79 2.62
C TYR A 75 6.64 2.50 4.01
N SER A 76 6.46 1.22 4.33
CA SER A 76 5.96 0.77 5.63
C SER A 76 6.79 1.27 6.81
N LYS A 77 8.10 1.44 6.62
CA LYS A 77 9.01 1.97 7.66
C LYS A 77 8.65 3.38 8.11
N ASP A 78 8.14 4.22 7.22
CA ASP A 78 7.80 5.61 7.52
C ASP A 78 6.62 5.73 8.50
N VAL A 79 5.83 4.66 8.63
CA VAL A 79 4.70 4.56 9.57
C VAL A 79 4.98 3.59 10.72
N GLY A 80 6.25 3.20 10.92
CA GLY A 80 6.68 2.34 12.02
C GLY A 80 6.33 0.86 11.83
N LEU A 81 6.13 0.41 10.59
CA LEU A 81 5.90 -1.00 10.25
C LEU A 81 7.14 -1.61 9.59
N GLU A 82 7.34 -2.91 9.80
CA GLU A 82 8.42 -3.64 9.14
C GLU A 82 7.97 -4.10 7.75
N PRO A 83 8.71 -3.78 6.67
CA PRO A 83 8.37 -4.26 5.34
C PRO A 83 8.64 -5.77 5.22
N ARG A 84 7.94 -6.43 4.30
CA ARG A 84 8.18 -7.84 4.01
C ARG A 84 9.64 -8.06 3.60
N PRO A 85 10.35 -9.05 4.17
CA PRO A 85 11.69 -9.40 3.71
C PRO A 85 11.68 -9.77 2.23
N GLN A 86 12.58 -9.16 1.46
CA GLN A 86 12.84 -9.54 0.06
C GLN A 86 13.74 -10.77 0.02
N GLU A 87 13.18 -11.92 0.37
CA GLU A 87 13.71 -13.21 -0.06
C GLU A 87 13.06 -13.59 -1.41
N GLU A 88 13.78 -14.35 -2.26
CA GLU A 88 13.28 -14.84 -3.55
C GLU A 88 11.87 -15.44 -3.36
N GLY A 89 10.84 -14.76 -3.88
CA GLY A 89 9.45 -15.04 -3.53
C GLY A 89 8.45 -14.27 -4.40
N ALA A 90 7.15 -14.46 -4.13
CA ALA A 90 6.05 -13.93 -4.94
C ALA A 90 6.16 -12.41 -5.15
N ALA A 91 6.22 -12.01 -6.42
CA ALA A 91 6.08 -10.65 -6.91
C ALA A 91 4.69 -10.48 -7.50
N CYS A 92 4.08 -9.31 -7.32
CA CYS A 92 2.80 -8.98 -7.96
C CYS A 92 2.96 -8.08 -9.19
N SER A 93 4.19 -7.66 -9.49
CA SER A 93 4.53 -6.91 -10.69
C SER A 93 4.25 -7.70 -11.98
N ILE A 94 3.89 -6.97 -13.03
CA ILE A 94 3.49 -7.56 -14.33
C ILE A 94 4.70 -8.24 -15.02
N ASP A 95 5.90 -7.74 -14.79
CA ASP A 95 7.14 -8.24 -15.40
C ASP A 95 7.94 -9.16 -14.47
N GLY A 96 7.43 -9.45 -13.27
CA GLY A 96 8.06 -10.30 -12.27
C GLY A 96 9.32 -9.71 -11.62
N ARG A 97 9.60 -8.42 -11.81
CA ARG A 97 10.70 -7.70 -11.14
C ARG A 97 10.18 -6.88 -9.97
N GLY A 98 10.91 -6.87 -8.85
CA GLY A 98 10.52 -6.12 -7.65
C GLY A 98 9.34 -6.75 -6.87
N CYS A 99 8.95 -6.12 -5.76
CA CYS A 99 7.62 -6.33 -5.19
C CYS A 99 6.59 -5.56 -6.01
#